data_AF-A0A7W2ECP1-F1
#
_entry.id   AF-A0A7W2ECP1-F1
#
_cell.length_a   1.000
_cell.length_b   1.000
_cell.length_c   1.000
_cell.angle_alpha   90.00
_cell.angle_beta   90.00
_cell.angle_gamma   90.00
#
_symmetry.space_group_name_H-M   'P 1'
#
loop_
_entity.id
_entity.type
_entity.pdbx_description
1 polymer ?
#
loop_
_entity_poly.entity_id
_entity_poly.type
_entity_poly.pdbx_seq_one_letter_code
_entity_poly.pdbx_strand_id
1 'polypeptide(L)'
;MASPTYTAKKGTYEEFLEVFDPEVNDPTDMLLNGLTNKDPETRAAICNDMLDRGADASRVEYGQNALTVLLGRHRHLGSGDAALAQRLVDGGADVNYRERRGSLVLQLAIEIRVDDDEQRRPLYQALFGAEELDLDLPSNAHEPVMSIGEWLRMNADDRPEKLYVLDEFLKAKGY
;
A
#
# COMPACT_ATOMS: atom_id res chain seq x y z
N MET A 1 -6.69 16.73 -25.86
CA MET A 1 -6.19 15.39 -25.48
C MET A 1 -6.32 15.25 -23.97
N ALA A 2 -6.52 14.04 -23.46
CA ALA A 2 -6.50 13.79 -22.02
C ALA A 2 -5.12 14.12 -21.44
N SER A 3 -5.04 14.63 -20.21
CA SER A 3 -3.75 14.93 -19.59
C SER A 3 -3.09 13.64 -19.05
N PRO A 4 -1.75 13.63 -18.88
CA PRO A 4 -1.04 12.50 -18.26
C PRO A 4 -1.56 12.16 -16.86
N THR A 5 -1.90 13.18 -16.06
CA THR A 5 -2.56 12.96 -14.77
C THR A 5 -3.91 12.26 -14.89
N TYR A 6 -4.70 12.57 -15.92
CA TYR A 6 -6.01 11.95 -16.11
C TYR A 6 -5.87 10.49 -16.56
N THR A 7 -5.03 10.24 -17.57
CA THR A 7 -4.79 8.89 -18.09
C THR A 7 -4.15 8.00 -17.04
N ALA A 8 -3.22 8.50 -16.22
CA ALA A 8 -2.68 7.76 -15.10
C ALA A 8 -3.76 7.26 -14.12
N LYS A 9 -4.78 8.07 -13.84
CA LYS A 9 -5.84 7.77 -12.86
C LYS A 9 -6.98 6.91 -13.39
N LYS A 10 -7.22 6.92 -14.71
CA LYS A 10 -8.49 6.48 -15.31
C LYS A 10 -8.36 5.78 -16.65
N GLY A 11 -7.26 5.96 -17.36
CA GLY A 11 -7.01 5.33 -18.66
C GLY A 11 -6.30 3.99 -18.54
N THR A 12 -5.94 3.42 -19.69
CA THR A 12 -5.04 2.26 -19.81
C THR A 12 -3.57 2.70 -19.74
N TYR A 13 -2.65 1.73 -19.69
CA TYR A 13 -1.22 2.02 -19.73
C TYR A 13 -0.80 2.64 -21.06
N GLU A 14 -1.37 2.16 -22.17
CA GLU A 14 -1.12 2.68 -23.52
C GLU A 14 -1.58 4.13 -23.65
N GLU A 15 -2.80 4.44 -23.20
CA GLU A 15 -3.32 5.81 -23.21
C GLU A 15 -2.48 6.74 -22.33
N PHE A 16 -1.91 6.22 -21.24
CA PHE A 16 -0.97 6.97 -20.41
C PHE A 16 0.33 7.27 -21.17
N LEU A 17 0.93 6.28 -21.82
CA LEU A 17 2.17 6.46 -22.58
C LEU A 17 2.04 7.41 -23.78
N GLU A 18 0.86 7.50 -24.41
CA GLU A 18 0.62 8.44 -25.52
C GLU A 18 0.76 9.92 -25.12
N VAL A 19 0.53 10.23 -23.84
CA VAL A 19 0.51 11.61 -23.33
C VAL A 19 1.54 11.89 -22.25
N PHE A 20 2.25 10.86 -21.79
CA PHE A 20 3.33 10.98 -20.82
C PHE A 20 4.62 11.43 -21.50
N ASP A 21 5.21 12.48 -20.96
CA ASP A 21 6.49 13.03 -21.39
C ASP A 21 7.45 13.03 -20.19
N PRO A 22 8.51 12.19 -20.18
CA PRO A 22 9.44 12.10 -19.07
C PRO A 22 10.27 13.37 -18.85
N GLU A 23 10.34 14.30 -19.81
CA GLU A 23 11.02 15.58 -19.63
C GLU A 23 10.14 16.62 -18.93
N VAL A 24 8.81 16.42 -18.95
CA VAL A 24 7.82 17.37 -18.44
C VAL A 24 7.07 16.85 -17.22
N ASN A 25 6.85 15.53 -17.14
CA ASN A 25 6.02 14.91 -16.12
C ASN A 25 6.90 14.29 -15.03
N ASP A 26 6.70 14.76 -13.80
CA ASP A 26 7.39 14.21 -12.63
C ASP A 26 6.95 12.75 -12.40
N PRO A 27 7.89 11.79 -12.34
CA PRO A 27 7.55 10.38 -12.16
C PRO A 27 6.93 10.11 -10.79
N THR A 28 7.27 10.88 -9.75
CA THR A 28 6.67 10.73 -8.41
C THR A 28 5.20 11.14 -8.40
N ASP A 29 4.88 12.27 -9.03
CA ASP A 29 3.51 12.70 -9.22
C ASP A 29 2.73 11.64 -10.02
N MET A 30 3.31 11.10 -11.11
CA MET A 30 2.64 10.06 -11.90
C MET A 30 2.48 8.74 -11.14
N LEU A 31 3.42 8.36 -10.29
CA LEU A 31 3.29 7.22 -9.36
C LEU A 31 2.07 7.42 -8.46
N LEU A 32 1.98 8.54 -7.73
CA LEU A 32 0.88 8.80 -6.80
C LEU A 32 -0.49 8.85 -7.50
N ASN A 33 -0.53 9.36 -8.74
CA ASN A 33 -1.75 9.38 -9.54
C ASN A 33 -2.11 7.97 -10.06
N GLY A 34 -1.13 7.21 -10.54
CA GLY A 34 -1.26 5.84 -11.03
C GLY A 34 -1.76 4.86 -9.96
N LEU A 35 -1.32 5.03 -8.70
CA LEU A 35 -1.80 4.24 -7.57
C LEU A 35 -3.33 4.34 -7.36
N THR A 36 -3.97 5.40 -7.86
CA THR A 36 -5.43 5.59 -7.79
C THR A 36 -6.20 4.98 -8.98
N ASN A 37 -5.49 4.42 -9.96
CA ASN A 37 -6.13 3.74 -11.08
C ASN A 37 -6.88 2.50 -10.57
N LYS A 38 -8.12 2.33 -11.02
CA LYS A 38 -9.00 1.26 -10.54
C LYS A 38 -8.66 -0.10 -11.12
N ASP A 39 -8.08 -0.11 -12.32
CA ASP A 39 -7.65 -1.34 -12.97
C ASP A 39 -6.31 -1.80 -12.35
N PRO A 40 -6.24 -3.01 -11.76
CA PRO A 40 -5.03 -3.49 -11.08
C PRO A 40 -3.82 -3.62 -12.00
N GLU A 41 -4.03 -4.16 -13.20
CA GLU A 41 -2.95 -4.41 -14.14
C GLU A 41 -2.36 -3.10 -14.65
N THR A 42 -3.22 -2.14 -15.02
CA THR A 42 -2.80 -0.80 -15.42
C THR A 42 -2.14 -0.04 -14.27
N ARG A 43 -2.70 -0.11 -13.06
CA ARG A 43 -2.10 0.48 -11.86
C ARG A 43 -0.69 -0.05 -11.66
N ALA A 44 -0.52 -1.36 -11.68
CA ALA A 44 0.79 -2.00 -11.54
C ALA A 44 1.73 -1.58 -12.65
N ALA A 45 1.32 -1.59 -13.92
CA ALA A 45 2.16 -1.22 -15.05
C ALA A 45 2.69 0.22 -14.94
N ILE A 46 1.78 1.19 -14.71
CA ILE A 46 2.15 2.60 -14.56
C ILE A 46 3.09 2.79 -13.37
N CYS A 47 2.73 2.25 -12.20
CA CYS A 47 3.49 2.49 -10.98
C CYS A 47 4.88 1.84 -11.06
N ASN A 48 5.00 0.65 -11.66
CA ASN A 48 6.30 0.01 -11.89
C ASN A 48 7.18 0.84 -12.84
N ASP A 49 6.64 1.32 -13.96
CA ASP A 49 7.39 2.18 -14.90
C ASP A 49 7.84 3.49 -14.22
N MET A 50 6.98 4.10 -13.39
CA MET A 50 7.36 5.32 -12.67
C MET A 50 8.45 5.07 -11.62
N LEU A 51 8.39 3.94 -10.90
CA LEU A 51 9.45 3.54 -9.97
C LEU A 51 10.76 3.23 -10.70
N ASP A 52 10.72 2.59 -11.87
CA ASP A 52 11.89 2.33 -12.71
C ASP A 52 12.54 3.64 -13.19
N ARG A 53 11.75 4.71 -13.32
CA ARG A 53 12.19 6.06 -13.66
C ARG A 53 12.61 6.90 -12.45
N GLY A 54 12.68 6.30 -11.26
CA GLY A 54 13.16 6.96 -10.05
C GLY A 54 12.12 7.78 -9.30
N ALA A 55 10.83 7.44 -9.43
CA ALA A 55 9.79 8.01 -8.56
C ALA A 55 10.13 7.79 -7.08
N ASP A 56 9.95 8.83 -6.26
CA ASP A 56 10.18 8.79 -4.82
C ASP A 56 8.99 8.14 -4.09
N ALA A 57 9.13 6.88 -3.70
CA ALA A 57 8.10 6.13 -2.97
C ALA A 57 7.92 6.62 -1.52
N SER A 58 8.88 7.35 -0.96
CA SER A 58 8.81 7.91 0.40
C SER A 58 7.94 9.17 0.50
N ARG A 59 7.61 9.80 -0.64
CA ARG A 59 6.84 11.04 -0.67
C ARG A 59 5.48 10.89 0.00
N VAL A 60 5.21 11.81 0.92
CA VAL A 60 3.90 11.98 1.56
C VAL A 60 3.20 13.18 0.94
N GLU A 61 1.96 12.99 0.49
CA GLU A 61 1.14 14.06 -0.07
C GLU A 61 -0.30 14.00 0.45
N TYR A 62 -0.87 15.15 0.82
CA TYR A 62 -2.22 15.26 1.38
C TYR A 62 -2.50 14.28 2.54
N GLY A 63 -1.47 14.02 3.36
CA GLY A 63 -1.56 13.10 4.49
C GLY A 63 -1.73 11.62 4.09
N GLN A 64 -1.24 11.23 2.92
CA GLN A 64 -1.10 9.84 2.47
C GLN A 64 0.34 9.61 2.01
N ASN A 65 0.91 8.45 2.29
CA ASN A 65 2.07 7.92 1.57
C ASN A 65 1.61 6.94 0.47
N ALA A 66 2.55 6.45 -0.35
CA ALA A 66 2.23 5.53 -1.45
C ALA A 66 1.48 4.26 -1.00
N LEU A 67 1.87 3.64 0.12
CA LEU A 67 1.23 2.42 0.65
C LEU A 67 -0.22 2.67 1.05
N THR A 68 -0.50 3.80 1.71
CA THR A 68 -1.87 4.16 2.12
C THR A 68 -2.75 4.55 0.93
N VAL A 69 -2.19 5.11 -0.15
CA VAL A 69 -2.91 5.30 -1.41
C VAL A 69 -3.26 3.95 -2.05
N LEU A 70 -2.29 3.03 -2.16
CA LEU A 70 -2.48 1.71 -2.73
C LEU A 70 -3.58 0.92 -2.01
N LEU A 71 -3.52 0.87 -0.68
CA LEU A 71 -4.42 0.04 0.12
C LEU A 71 -5.76 0.72 0.45
N GLY A 72 -5.78 2.06 0.54
CA GLY A 72 -6.94 2.82 1.01
C GLY A 72 -7.89 3.33 -0.08
N ARG A 73 -7.51 3.24 -1.37
CA ARG A 73 -8.34 3.74 -2.49
C ARG A 73 -9.17 2.67 -3.19
N HIS A 74 -8.86 1.40 -2.94
CA HIS A 74 -9.47 0.27 -3.61
C HIS A 74 -10.25 -0.60 -2.65
N ARG A 75 -11.28 -1.29 -3.16
CA ARG A 75 -12.12 -2.15 -2.34
C ARG A 75 -11.50 -3.54 -2.15
N HIS A 76 -10.82 -4.04 -3.16
CA HIS A 76 -10.21 -5.37 -3.20
C HIS A 76 -8.72 -5.23 -3.48
N LEU A 77 -7.92 -6.15 -2.92
CA LEU A 77 -6.51 -6.28 -3.26
C LEU A 77 -6.41 -6.78 -4.69
N GLY A 78 -5.89 -5.96 -5.58
CA GLY A 78 -5.76 -6.28 -6.99
C GLY A 78 -4.57 -7.18 -7.29
N SER A 79 -4.59 -7.83 -8.45
CA SER A 79 -3.42 -8.53 -8.98
C SER A 79 -2.23 -7.56 -9.06
N GLY A 80 -1.07 -7.99 -8.57
CA GLY A 80 0.16 -7.19 -8.57
C GLY A 80 0.28 -6.17 -7.44
N ASP A 81 -0.77 -5.85 -6.69
CA ASP A 81 -0.69 -4.85 -5.59
C ASP A 81 0.31 -5.25 -4.51
N ALA A 82 0.37 -6.53 -4.15
CA ALA A 82 1.32 -7.00 -3.14
C ALA A 82 2.79 -6.88 -3.60
N ALA A 83 3.06 -7.20 -4.88
CA ALA A 83 4.40 -7.01 -5.45
C ALA A 83 4.75 -5.52 -5.59
N LEU A 84 3.77 -4.68 -5.94
CA LEU A 84 3.94 -3.24 -5.95
C LEU A 84 4.21 -2.69 -4.55
N ALA A 85 3.52 -3.19 -3.51
CA ALA A 85 3.78 -2.81 -2.12
C ALA A 85 5.23 -3.12 -1.71
N GLN A 86 5.79 -4.27 -2.10
CA GLN A 86 7.20 -4.58 -1.87
C GLN A 86 8.11 -3.50 -2.49
N ARG A 87 7.88 -3.14 -3.76
CA ARG A 87 8.69 -2.11 -4.40
C ARG A 87 8.56 -0.73 -3.75
N LEU A 88 7.38 -0.39 -3.22
CA LEU A 88 7.18 0.84 -2.48
C LEU A 88 7.98 0.83 -1.18
N VAL A 89 7.96 -0.28 -0.45
CA VAL A 89 8.79 -0.48 0.76
C VAL A 89 10.27 -0.37 0.42
N ASP A 90 10.74 -1.08 -0.61
CA ASP A 90 12.13 -1.02 -1.08
C ASP A 90 12.54 0.40 -1.51
N GLY A 91 11.58 1.19 -2.00
CA GLY A 91 11.73 2.60 -2.35
C GLY A 91 11.61 3.58 -1.17
N GLY A 92 11.47 3.10 0.06
CA GLY A 92 11.45 3.92 1.28
C GLY A 92 10.06 4.39 1.73
N ALA A 93 8.97 3.79 1.24
CA ALA A 93 7.64 4.09 1.77
C ALA A 93 7.51 3.61 3.22
N ASP A 94 7.17 4.54 4.12
CA ASP A 94 7.03 4.25 5.56
C ASP A 94 5.88 3.26 5.85
N VAL A 95 6.23 2.06 6.32
CA VAL A 95 5.28 1.01 6.69
C VAL A 95 4.52 1.29 7.99
N ASN A 96 5.00 2.21 8.83
CA ASN A 96 4.35 2.63 10.06
C ASN A 96 3.43 3.84 9.85
N TYR A 97 3.35 4.35 8.63
CA TYR A 97 2.67 5.60 8.35
C TYR A 97 1.20 5.55 8.75
N ARG A 98 0.78 6.58 9.49
CA ARG A 98 -0.62 6.82 9.85
C ARG A 98 -1.19 7.88 8.93
N GLU A 99 -2.17 7.50 8.12
CA GLU A 99 -2.79 8.44 7.20
C GLU A 99 -3.76 9.39 7.88
N ARG A 100 -4.17 10.45 7.17
CA ARG A 100 -4.95 11.57 7.73
C ARG A 100 -6.28 11.20 8.40
N ARG A 101 -6.92 10.06 8.07
CA ARG A 101 -8.14 9.57 8.75
C ARG A 101 -7.81 8.72 9.98
N GLY A 102 -6.52 8.52 10.26
CA GLY A 102 -6.00 7.81 11.42
C GLY A 102 -5.64 6.36 11.14
N SER A 103 -5.85 5.82 9.94
CA SER A 103 -5.55 4.43 9.63
C SER A 103 -4.04 4.22 9.42
N LEU A 104 -3.50 3.15 9.97
CA LEU A 104 -2.13 2.69 9.68
C LEU A 104 -2.09 1.84 8.40
N VAL A 105 -0.92 1.75 7.75
CA VAL A 105 -0.71 0.86 6.61
C VAL A 105 -1.15 -0.58 6.93
N LEU A 106 -0.74 -1.13 8.07
CA LEU A 106 -1.14 -2.48 8.49
C LEU A 106 -2.64 -2.62 8.78
N GLN A 107 -3.32 -1.56 9.23
CA GLN A 107 -4.77 -1.57 9.38
C GLN A 107 -5.46 -1.68 8.01
N LEU A 108 -5.01 -0.87 7.04
CA LEU A 108 -5.54 -0.94 5.67
C LEU A 108 -5.26 -2.30 5.02
N ALA A 109 -4.10 -2.91 5.29
CA ALA A 109 -3.72 -4.22 4.77
C ALA A 109 -4.66 -5.35 5.22
N ILE A 110 -5.17 -5.31 6.46
CA ILE A 110 -6.10 -6.33 6.95
C ILE A 110 -7.57 -6.01 6.60
N GLU A 111 -7.88 -4.74 6.29
CA GLU A 111 -9.22 -4.28 5.93
C GLU A 111 -9.54 -4.39 4.43
N ILE A 112 -8.53 -4.28 3.55
CA ILE A 112 -8.72 -4.43 2.11
C ILE A 112 -9.29 -5.82 1.80
N ARG A 113 -10.29 -5.92 0.92
CA ARG A 113 -10.99 -7.20 0.70
C ARG A 113 -10.15 -8.16 -0.12
N VAL A 114 -10.19 -9.42 0.27
CA VAL A 114 -9.64 -10.58 -0.45
C VAL A 114 -10.68 -11.70 -0.40
N ASP A 115 -10.59 -12.66 -1.31
CA ASP A 115 -11.44 -13.85 -1.25
C ASP A 115 -10.92 -14.86 -0.22
N ASP A 116 -9.59 -14.93 -0.07
CA ASP A 116 -8.88 -15.78 0.88
C ASP A 116 -7.70 -15.00 1.47
N ASP A 117 -7.40 -15.17 2.76
CA ASP A 117 -6.31 -14.45 3.44
C ASP A 117 -4.93 -14.79 2.86
N GLU A 118 -4.76 -15.95 2.22
CA GLU A 118 -3.54 -16.33 1.50
C GLU A 118 -3.13 -15.30 0.43
N GLN A 119 -4.11 -14.59 -0.15
CA GLN A 119 -3.85 -13.52 -1.11
C GLN A 119 -3.06 -12.35 -0.48
N ARG A 120 -3.15 -12.17 0.84
CA ARG A 120 -2.39 -11.15 1.57
C ARG A 120 -0.99 -11.61 1.94
N ARG A 121 -0.62 -12.90 1.79
CA ARG A 121 0.71 -13.38 2.19
C ARG A 121 1.85 -12.55 1.58
N PRO A 122 1.89 -12.26 0.27
CA PRO A 122 2.99 -11.46 -0.28
C PRO A 122 2.96 -10.00 0.20
N LEU A 123 1.77 -9.47 0.51
CA LEU A 123 1.63 -8.14 1.12
C LEU A 123 2.19 -8.13 2.54
N TYR A 124 1.87 -9.14 3.35
CA TYR A 124 2.44 -9.27 4.69
C TYR A 124 3.95 -9.53 4.64
N GLN A 125 4.46 -10.28 3.67
CA GLN A 125 5.91 -10.44 3.48
C GLN A 125 6.59 -9.08 3.27
N ALA A 126 6.02 -8.20 2.43
CA ALA A 126 6.55 -6.86 2.21
C ALA A 126 6.52 -6.00 3.46
N LEU A 127 5.39 -5.98 4.17
CA LEU A 127 5.22 -5.09 5.33
C LEU A 127 5.97 -5.58 6.58
N PHE A 128 5.89 -6.88 6.89
CA PHE A 128 6.57 -7.48 8.06
C PHE A 128 8.07 -7.73 7.84
N GLY A 129 8.50 -7.75 6.57
CA GLY A 129 9.89 -7.84 6.16
C GLY A 129 10.64 -6.52 6.19
N ALA A 130 9.94 -5.37 6.25
CA ALA A 130 10.56 -4.06 6.40
C ALA A 130 11.33 -3.96 7.73
N GLU A 131 12.55 -3.45 7.69
CA GLU A 131 13.41 -3.30 8.88
C GLU A 131 12.83 -2.28 9.86
N GLU A 132 12.17 -1.25 9.33
CA GLU A 132 11.63 -0.13 10.07
C GLU A 132 10.28 -0.44 10.75
N LEU A 133 9.66 -1.60 10.47
CA LEU A 133 8.37 -1.94 11.06
C LEU A 133 8.46 -1.98 12.59
N ASP A 134 7.66 -1.12 13.24
CA ASP A 134 7.59 -1.03 14.70
C ASP A 134 6.17 -1.37 15.17
N LEU A 135 6.03 -2.59 15.71
CA LEU A 135 4.76 -3.10 16.24
C LEU A 135 4.43 -2.56 17.64
N ASP A 136 5.38 -1.91 18.32
CA ASP A 136 5.19 -1.34 19.66
C ASP A 136 4.63 0.10 19.62
N LEU A 137 4.59 0.71 18.45
CA LEU A 137 3.88 1.98 18.24
C LEU A 137 2.41 1.87 18.66
N PRO A 138 1.79 2.98 19.11
CA PRO A 138 0.39 2.95 19.50
C PRO A 138 -0.52 2.69 18.29
N SER A 139 -1.47 1.75 18.42
CA SER A 139 -2.48 1.47 17.39
C SER A 139 -3.41 2.66 17.15
N ASN A 140 -3.67 3.47 18.18
CA ASN A 140 -4.43 4.72 18.12
C ASN A 140 -3.62 5.86 18.75
N ALA A 141 -3.39 6.93 17.98
CA ALA A 141 -2.60 8.08 18.44
C ALA A 141 -3.30 8.92 19.53
N HIS A 142 -4.64 8.89 19.60
CA HIS A 142 -5.41 9.66 20.57
C HIS A 142 -5.64 8.89 21.87
N GLU A 143 -5.77 7.57 21.78
CA GLU A 143 -5.99 6.66 22.92
C GLU A 143 -4.99 5.49 22.84
N PRO A 144 -3.73 5.70 23.26
CA PRO A 144 -2.64 4.73 23.09
C PRO A 144 -2.71 3.62 24.15
N VAL A 145 -3.83 2.88 24.17
CA VAL A 145 -4.09 1.80 25.14
C VAL A 145 -3.39 0.49 24.75
N MET A 146 -3.23 0.24 23.44
CA MET A 146 -2.58 -0.96 22.92
C MET A 146 -1.67 -0.65 21.73
N SER A 147 -0.60 -1.43 21.58
CA SER A 147 0.32 -1.34 20.46
C SER A 147 -0.31 -1.83 19.16
N ILE A 148 0.35 -1.57 18.02
CA ILE A 148 -0.05 -2.10 16.71
C ILE A 148 -0.07 -3.63 16.75
N GLY A 149 0.97 -4.25 17.33
CA GLY A 149 1.07 -5.71 17.45
C GLY A 149 -0.06 -6.32 18.28
N GLU A 150 -0.34 -5.73 19.46
CA GLU A 150 -1.45 -6.17 20.33
C GLU A 150 -2.82 -6.01 19.63
N TRP A 151 -3.02 -4.89 18.93
CA TRP A 151 -4.24 -4.66 18.18
C TRP A 151 -4.40 -5.67 17.04
N LEU A 152 -3.35 -5.96 16.29
CA LEU A 152 -3.37 -6.95 15.22
C LEU A 152 -3.63 -8.36 15.76
N ARG A 153 -3.01 -8.72 16.88
CA ARG A 153 -3.23 -10.00 17.59
C ARG A 153 -4.70 -10.18 17.97
N MET A 154 -5.29 -9.19 18.64
CA MET A 154 -6.72 -9.18 18.99
C MET A 154 -7.59 -9.39 17.73
N ASN A 155 -7.26 -8.71 16.63
CA ASN A 155 -8.01 -8.84 15.39
C ASN A 155 -7.90 -10.23 14.74
N ALA A 156 -6.72 -10.85 14.79
CA ALA A 156 -6.50 -12.21 14.31
C ALA A 156 -7.25 -13.24 15.18
N ASP A 157 -7.26 -13.06 16.50
CA ASP A 157 -7.99 -13.92 17.44
C ASP A 157 -9.52 -13.81 17.29
N ASP A 158 -10.03 -12.60 17.01
CA ASP A 158 -11.46 -12.37 16.78
C ASP A 158 -11.94 -12.91 15.43
N ARG A 159 -11.02 -13.07 14.47
CA ARG A 159 -11.32 -13.42 13.07
C ARG A 159 -10.37 -14.48 12.52
N PRO A 160 -10.19 -15.64 13.18
CA PRO A 160 -9.14 -16.61 12.86
C PRO A 160 -9.29 -17.17 11.44
N GLU A 161 -10.51 -17.40 10.99
CA GLU A 161 -10.80 -17.89 9.63
C GLU A 161 -10.53 -16.85 8.53
N LYS A 162 -10.35 -15.57 8.88
CA LYS A 162 -10.17 -14.46 7.92
C LYS A 162 -8.78 -13.85 7.95
N LEU A 163 -7.98 -14.17 8.98
CA LEU A 163 -6.68 -13.57 9.27
C LEU A 163 -5.65 -14.62 9.71
N TYR A 164 -5.78 -15.86 9.21
CA TYR A 164 -4.90 -16.97 9.58
C TYR A 164 -3.46 -16.77 9.08
N VAL A 165 -3.25 -16.05 7.97
CA VAL A 165 -1.91 -15.72 7.51
C VAL A 165 -1.31 -14.64 8.38
N LEU A 166 -2.08 -13.60 8.74
CA LEU A 166 -1.63 -12.58 9.69
C LEU A 166 -1.16 -13.22 11.01
N ASP A 167 -1.90 -14.21 11.52
CA ASP A 167 -1.55 -14.96 12.73
C ASP A 167 -0.15 -15.60 12.64
N GLU A 168 0.24 -16.15 11.49
CA GLU A 168 1.58 -16.70 11.28
C GLU A 168 2.67 -15.62 11.40
N PHE A 169 2.45 -14.45 10.80
CA PHE A 169 3.40 -13.33 10.86
C PHE A 169 3.52 -12.73 12.27
N LEU A 170 2.41 -12.61 12.99
CA LEU A 170 2.39 -12.13 14.37
C LEU A 170 3.16 -13.08 15.30
N LYS A 171 2.89 -14.39 15.21
CA LYS A 171 3.62 -15.41 15.99
C LYS A 171 5.12 -15.38 15.74
N ALA A 172 5.53 -15.18 14.48
CA ALA A 172 6.94 -15.05 14.12
C ALA A 172 7.61 -13.81 14.73
N LYS A 173 6.84 -12.75 15.04
CA LYS A 173 7.29 -11.54 15.72
C LYS A 173 7.08 -11.58 17.25
N GLY A 174 6.52 -12.66 17.79
CA GLY A 174 6.30 -12.84 19.23
C GLY A 174 4.97 -12.30 19.76
N TYR A 175 3.99 -12.03 18.88
CA TYR A 175 2.63 -11.60 19.24
C TYR A 175 1.61 -12.74 19.10
#